data_AF-A0A9P7HYR7-F1
#
_entry.id   AF-A0A9P7HYR7-F1
#
_cell.length_a   1.000
_cell.length_b   1.000
_cell.length_c   1.000
_cell.angle_alpha   90.00
_cell.angle_beta   90.00
_cell.angle_gamma   90.00
#
_symmetry.space_group_name_H-M   'P 1'
#
loop_
_entity.id
_entity.type
_entity.pdbx_description
1 polymer ?
#
loop_
_entity_poly.entity_id
_entity_poly.type
_entity_poly.pdbx_seq_one_letter_code
_entity_poly.pdbx_strand_id
1 'polypeptide(L)'
;MSPEQLTVGEAGTPLNTTSYALHEEIIRAPLTYLLGLPGKDVRGKMMSAFNQWLKIPQDKLEVIKRIIMLLHNASLLLDDIQDSSKLRRGLPVSHSIFGIPQTINAANYAFFLAQQELPRLGDVAAFEIFTEELLQLHRGQGMDIYWRDASTCPTEEEYFTMVSNKTGGLFRLAVKLMQLASESDKDYVPLVNILGVIFQIRDDYLNLQSGKYAKNKGFGEDLTEGKFSFPIIHSIRSNPANIQLSSILKQRTTDIDVKLFAVGYIESTGSFEHCRRKLVELTAEARAMMETIANGRSEDIEVMDHILDMIGLEACGLE
;
A
#
# COMPACT_ATOMS: atom_id res chain seq x y z
N MET A 1 21.06 -19.38 19.27
CA MET A 1 21.46 -20.61 18.56
C MET A 1 22.25 -20.21 17.34
N SER A 2 23.43 -20.80 17.15
CA SER A 2 24.39 -20.49 16.09
C SER A 2 23.89 -20.91 14.69
N PRO A 3 24.41 -20.32 13.59
CA PRO A 3 23.86 -20.47 12.23
C PRO A 3 24.17 -21.80 11.51
N GLU A 4 24.54 -22.88 12.21
CA GLU A 4 25.21 -24.03 11.58
C GLU A 4 24.37 -25.30 11.40
N GLN A 5 23.04 -25.27 11.54
CA GLN A 5 22.24 -26.48 11.37
C GLN A 5 21.01 -26.25 10.49
N LEU A 6 21.22 -26.26 9.18
CA LEU A 6 20.18 -26.50 8.17
C LEU A 6 20.83 -26.82 6.82
N THR A 7 21.41 -28.02 6.68
CA THR A 7 21.66 -28.62 5.36
C THR A 7 21.56 -30.13 5.46
N VAL A 8 20.40 -30.68 5.06
CA VAL A 8 20.33 -32.04 4.53
C VAL A 8 19.78 -31.91 3.11
N GLY A 9 20.68 -32.06 2.15
CA GLY A 9 20.40 -32.17 0.73
C GLY A 9 21.58 -32.92 0.11
N GLU A 10 21.36 -34.18 -0.25
CA GLU A 10 22.35 -35.00 -0.94
C GLU A 10 22.62 -34.49 -2.36
N ALA A 11 23.87 -34.67 -2.79
CA ALA A 11 24.41 -34.52 -4.14
C ALA A 11 24.56 -33.08 -4.70
N GLY A 12 25.62 -32.41 -4.27
CA GLY A 12 26.20 -31.26 -4.97
C GLY A 12 27.36 -30.68 -4.15
N THR A 13 28.52 -30.52 -4.77
CA THR A 13 29.76 -29.94 -4.23
C THR A 13 29.53 -28.84 -3.17
N PRO A 14 30.25 -28.80 -2.03
CA PRO A 14 30.07 -27.75 -1.03
C PRO A 14 30.42 -26.39 -1.65
N LEU A 15 29.39 -25.67 -2.07
CA LEU A 15 29.51 -24.32 -2.57
C LEU A 15 30.03 -23.47 -1.41
N ASN A 16 31.19 -22.84 -1.64
CA ASN A 16 31.92 -22.03 -0.67
C ASN A 16 30.95 -21.02 -0.02
N THR A 17 30.77 -21.09 1.30
CA THR A 17 29.77 -20.31 2.06
C THR A 17 29.85 -18.80 1.81
N THR A 18 31.06 -18.29 1.52
CA THR A 18 31.31 -16.90 1.11
C THR A 18 30.65 -16.54 -0.23
N SER A 19 30.61 -17.47 -1.19
CA SER A 19 29.99 -17.27 -2.50
C SER A 19 28.47 -17.19 -2.41
N TYR A 20 27.85 -17.97 -1.51
CA TYR A 20 26.41 -17.93 -1.31
C TYR A 20 25.94 -16.63 -0.66
N ALA A 21 26.66 -16.14 0.35
CA ALA A 21 26.34 -14.87 1.00
C ALA A 21 26.37 -13.72 -0.03
N LEU A 22 27.39 -13.69 -0.88
CA LEU A 22 27.49 -12.71 -1.96
C LEU A 22 26.34 -12.84 -2.97
N HIS A 23 25.95 -14.06 -3.36
CA HIS A 23 24.81 -14.26 -4.26
C HIS A 23 23.49 -13.79 -3.65
N GLU A 24 23.25 -14.04 -2.35
CA GLU A 24 22.08 -13.52 -1.64
C GLU A 24 22.04 -11.99 -1.60
N GLU A 25 23.19 -11.35 -1.36
CA GLU A 25 23.29 -9.89 -1.40
C GLU A 25 22.93 -9.32 -2.78
N ILE A 26 23.41 -9.96 -3.86
CA ILE A 26 23.10 -9.56 -5.24
C ILE A 26 21.59 -9.71 -5.51
N ILE A 27 21.00 -10.86 -5.14
CA ILE A 27 19.57 -11.13 -5.36
C ILE A 27 18.70 -10.11 -4.62
N ARG A 28 19.11 -9.70 -3.42
CA ARG A 28 18.36 -8.76 -2.57
C ARG A 28 18.67 -7.30 -2.85
N ALA A 29 19.68 -6.97 -3.64
CA ALA A 29 20.15 -5.58 -3.81
C ALA A 29 19.04 -4.57 -4.15
N PRO A 30 18.07 -4.85 -5.08
CA PRO A 30 16.97 -3.92 -5.35
C PRO A 30 16.04 -3.67 -4.15
N LEU A 31 15.81 -4.70 -3.33
CA LEU A 31 15.02 -4.61 -2.11
C LEU A 31 15.77 -3.86 -1.01
N THR A 32 17.05 -4.19 -0.80
CA THR A 32 17.92 -3.53 0.18
C THR A 32 18.05 -2.04 -0.10
N TYR A 33 18.19 -1.66 -1.37
CA TYR A 33 18.19 -0.26 -1.79
C TYR A 33 16.91 0.47 -1.35
N LEU A 34 15.74 -0.10 -1.65
CA LEU A 34 14.45 0.49 -1.29
C LEU A 34 14.26 0.59 0.25
N LEU A 35 14.68 -0.44 0.98
CA LEU A 35 14.62 -0.47 2.45
C LEU A 35 15.53 0.60 3.09
N GLY A 36 16.65 0.93 2.45
CA GLY A 36 17.56 1.99 2.90
C GLY A 36 17.02 3.41 2.72
N LEU A 37 15.92 3.59 1.96
CA LEU A 37 15.34 4.91 1.74
C LEU A 37 14.47 5.35 2.95
N PRO A 38 14.52 6.63 3.37
CA PRO A 38 13.74 7.11 4.51
C PRO A 38 12.23 7.02 4.24
N GLY A 39 11.51 6.24 5.05
CA GLY A 39 10.05 6.04 4.99
C GLY A 39 9.31 6.57 6.23
N LYS A 40 7.99 6.68 6.15
CA LYS A 40 7.13 7.14 7.28
C LYS A 40 6.70 6.03 8.26
N ASP A 41 6.96 4.78 7.88
CA ASP A 41 6.54 3.55 8.59
C ASP A 41 5.08 3.57 9.11
N VAL A 42 4.14 3.95 8.24
CA VAL A 42 2.71 4.01 8.59
C VAL A 42 2.18 2.64 9.02
N ARG A 43 2.64 1.56 8.37
CA ARG A 43 2.18 0.18 8.62
C ARG A 43 2.67 -0.34 9.97
N GLY A 44 3.95 -0.15 10.30
CA GLY A 44 4.50 -0.56 11.59
C GLY A 44 3.78 0.13 12.75
N LYS A 45 3.57 1.44 12.64
CA LYS A 45 2.83 2.20 13.65
C LYS A 45 1.35 1.81 13.74
N MET A 46 0.68 1.55 12.61
CA MET A 46 -0.70 1.05 12.61
C MET A 46 -0.78 -0.29 13.35
N MET A 47 0.11 -1.23 13.05
CA MET A 47 0.14 -2.50 13.77
C MET A 47 0.41 -2.31 15.27
N SER A 48 1.30 -1.39 15.66
CA SER A 48 1.50 -1.04 17.07
C SER A 48 0.22 -0.50 17.72
N ALA A 49 -0.58 0.30 17.02
CA ALA A 49 -1.85 0.80 17.50
C ALA A 49 -2.88 -0.34 17.68
N PHE A 50 -3.06 -1.20 16.67
CA PHE A 50 -3.93 -2.39 16.78
C PHE A 50 -3.47 -3.36 17.88
N ASN A 51 -2.16 -3.43 18.16
CA ASN A 51 -1.65 -4.30 19.21
C ASN A 51 -2.04 -3.84 20.63
N GLN A 52 -2.46 -2.58 20.81
CA GLN A 52 -3.02 -2.15 22.09
C GLN A 52 -4.34 -2.88 22.41
N TRP A 53 -5.11 -3.19 21.37
CA TRP A 53 -6.33 -4.00 21.47
C TRP A 53 -6.05 -5.51 21.42
N LEU A 54 -5.23 -5.95 20.47
CA LEU A 54 -4.99 -7.38 20.20
C LEU A 54 -4.01 -8.04 21.19
N LYS A 55 -3.13 -7.26 21.83
CA LYS A 55 -2.20 -7.72 22.88
C LYS A 55 -1.45 -9.02 22.55
N ILE A 56 -0.95 -9.12 21.32
CA ILE A 56 -0.29 -10.34 20.83
C ILE A 56 1.12 -10.46 21.42
N PRO A 57 1.66 -11.68 21.55
CA PRO A 57 3.04 -11.90 22.00
C PRO A 57 4.06 -11.16 21.12
N GLN A 58 5.08 -10.56 21.76
CA GLN A 58 6.05 -9.71 21.07
C GLN A 58 6.82 -10.45 19.97
N ASP A 59 7.15 -11.73 20.18
CA ASP A 59 7.82 -12.56 19.17
C ASP A 59 6.97 -12.76 17.91
N LYS A 60 5.65 -12.93 18.08
CA LYS A 60 4.69 -13.02 16.96
C LYS A 60 4.53 -11.68 16.25
N LEU A 61 4.46 -10.58 17.01
CA LEU A 61 4.37 -9.24 16.45
C LEU A 61 5.57 -8.91 15.55
N GLU A 62 6.79 -9.26 15.97
CA GLU A 62 7.99 -9.02 15.17
C GLU A 62 8.03 -9.87 13.88
N VAL A 63 7.52 -11.11 13.94
CA VAL A 63 7.35 -11.95 12.74
C VAL A 63 6.36 -11.29 11.77
N ILE A 64 5.20 -10.84 12.27
CA ILE A 64 4.18 -10.17 11.43
C ILE A 64 4.73 -8.86 10.84
N LYS A 65 5.44 -8.05 11.62
CA LYS A 65 6.12 -6.82 11.13
C LYS A 65 7.05 -7.14 9.97
N ARG A 66 7.84 -8.21 10.10
CA ARG A 66 8.78 -8.62 9.06
C ARG A 66 8.06 -9.06 7.78
N ILE A 67 6.99 -9.85 7.90
CA ILE A 67 6.15 -10.28 6.77
C ILE A 67 5.60 -9.05 6.04
N ILE A 68 4.93 -8.14 6.77
CA ILE A 68 4.29 -6.96 6.18
C ILE A 68 5.32 -6.00 5.57
N MET A 69 6.48 -5.82 6.21
CA MET A 69 7.57 -5.01 5.67
C MET A 69 8.10 -5.59 4.35
N LEU A 70 8.35 -6.90 4.29
CA LEU A 70 8.82 -7.55 3.06
C LEU A 70 7.80 -7.41 1.93
N LEU A 71 6.53 -7.75 2.19
CA LEU A 71 5.46 -7.66 1.21
C LEU A 71 5.23 -6.23 0.73
N HIS A 72 5.24 -5.25 1.63
CA HIS A 72 5.06 -3.85 1.28
C HIS A 72 6.16 -3.35 0.34
N ASN A 73 7.42 -3.63 0.65
CA ASN A 73 8.52 -3.17 -0.18
C ASN A 73 8.58 -3.97 -1.50
N ALA A 74 8.28 -5.27 -1.47
CA ALA A 74 8.15 -6.08 -2.69
C ALA A 74 7.06 -5.52 -3.62
N SER A 75 5.89 -5.18 -3.08
CA SER A 75 4.81 -4.59 -3.89
C SER A 75 5.21 -3.23 -4.47
N LEU A 76 5.91 -2.38 -3.70
CA LEU A 76 6.40 -1.09 -4.20
C LEU A 76 7.37 -1.24 -5.38
N LEU A 77 8.26 -2.26 -5.35
CA LEU A 77 9.18 -2.55 -6.45
C LEU A 77 8.43 -2.91 -7.74
N LEU A 78 7.38 -3.73 -7.63
CA LEU A 78 6.55 -4.12 -8.78
C LEU A 78 5.67 -2.95 -9.26
N ASP A 79 5.05 -2.22 -8.34
CA ASP A 79 4.21 -1.05 -8.59
C ASP A 79 5.00 0.04 -9.34
N ASP A 80 6.22 0.38 -8.89
CA ASP A 80 7.10 1.33 -9.59
C ASP A 80 7.38 0.94 -11.05
N ILE A 81 7.48 -0.36 -11.34
CA ILE A 81 7.66 -0.87 -12.70
C ILE A 81 6.36 -0.80 -13.48
N GLN A 82 5.28 -1.30 -12.90
CA GLN A 82 3.94 -1.37 -13.52
C GLN A 82 3.41 0.01 -13.87
N ASP A 83 3.80 1.03 -13.10
CA ASP A 83 3.33 2.41 -13.22
C ASP A 83 4.35 3.30 -13.95
N SER A 84 5.50 2.73 -14.36
CA SER A 84 6.59 3.44 -15.02
C SER A 84 7.12 4.66 -14.24
N SER A 85 7.02 4.59 -12.92
CA SER A 85 7.42 5.65 -11.97
C SER A 85 8.88 6.01 -12.14
N LYS A 86 9.23 7.26 -11.84
CA LYS A 86 10.62 7.75 -11.94
C LYS A 86 11.29 7.90 -10.58
N LEU A 87 10.52 8.28 -9.58
CA LEU A 87 11.02 8.58 -8.25
C LEU A 87 10.23 7.83 -7.18
N ARG A 88 10.93 7.37 -6.16
CA ARG A 88 10.37 6.82 -4.93
C ARG A 88 11.06 7.50 -3.76
N ARG A 89 10.29 8.15 -2.89
CA ARG A 89 10.81 8.89 -1.72
C ARG A 89 11.86 9.96 -2.12
N GLY A 90 11.68 10.59 -3.27
CA GLY A 90 12.58 11.63 -3.81
C GLY A 90 13.88 11.10 -4.44
N LEU A 91 14.03 9.78 -4.56
CA LEU A 91 15.21 9.13 -5.13
C LEU A 91 14.84 8.24 -6.32
N PRO A 92 15.78 7.87 -7.21
CA PRO A 92 15.47 7.00 -8.35
C PRO A 92 14.89 5.66 -7.92
N VAL A 93 13.88 5.19 -8.65
CA VAL A 93 13.26 3.86 -8.45
C VAL A 93 14.26 2.72 -8.69
N SER A 94 14.12 1.59 -7.97
CA SER A 94 15.07 0.47 -8.05
C SER A 94 15.30 -0.04 -9.48
N HIS A 95 14.25 -0.11 -10.30
CA HIS A 95 14.38 -0.61 -11.67
C HIS A 95 15.17 0.32 -12.60
N SER A 96 15.34 1.59 -12.24
CA SER A 96 16.20 2.52 -12.97
C SER A 96 17.69 2.32 -12.67
N ILE A 97 18.01 1.69 -11.53
CA ILE A 97 19.39 1.42 -11.08
C ILE A 97 19.80 -0.02 -11.44
N PHE A 98 18.97 -1.00 -11.09
CA PHE A 98 19.28 -2.43 -11.22
C PHE A 98 18.66 -3.07 -12.47
N GLY A 99 17.84 -2.32 -13.22
CA GLY A 99 17.07 -2.83 -14.34
C GLY A 99 15.78 -3.53 -13.92
N ILE A 100 14.83 -3.57 -14.85
CA ILE A 100 13.52 -4.22 -14.67
C ILE A 100 13.66 -5.71 -14.30
N PRO A 101 14.48 -6.54 -15.00
CA PRO A 101 14.52 -7.98 -14.73
C PRO A 101 14.97 -8.32 -13.30
N GLN A 102 16.04 -7.67 -12.82
CA GLN A 102 16.54 -7.90 -11.46
C GLN A 102 15.55 -7.42 -10.41
N THR A 103 14.89 -6.29 -10.65
CA THR A 103 13.93 -5.72 -9.70
C THR A 103 12.68 -6.60 -9.56
N ILE A 104 12.15 -7.13 -10.67
CA ILE A 104 11.04 -8.11 -10.63
C ILE A 104 11.46 -9.36 -9.87
N ASN A 105 12.66 -9.90 -10.15
CA ASN A 105 13.14 -11.09 -9.48
C ASN A 105 13.30 -10.88 -7.96
N ALA A 106 13.89 -9.76 -7.54
CA ALA A 106 14.07 -9.41 -6.14
C ALA A 106 12.73 -9.23 -5.41
N ALA A 107 11.74 -8.61 -6.06
CA ALA A 107 10.40 -8.45 -5.51
C ALA A 107 9.70 -9.81 -5.32
N ASN A 108 9.70 -10.66 -6.36
CA ASN A 108 9.12 -12.00 -6.28
C ASN A 108 9.80 -12.86 -5.23
N TYR A 109 11.13 -12.79 -5.12
CA TYR A 109 11.87 -13.47 -4.06
C TYR A 109 11.44 -12.99 -2.66
N ALA A 110 11.22 -11.69 -2.48
CA ALA A 110 10.76 -11.12 -1.22
C ALA A 110 9.36 -11.60 -0.80
N PHE A 111 8.45 -11.89 -1.75
CA PHE A 111 7.17 -12.53 -1.44
C PHE A 111 7.37 -13.92 -0.80
N PHE A 112 8.27 -14.73 -1.35
CA PHE A 112 8.56 -16.06 -0.80
C PHE A 112 9.34 -16.01 0.52
N LEU A 113 10.20 -15.00 0.70
CA LEU A 113 10.81 -14.73 2.00
C LEU A 113 9.77 -14.38 3.07
N ALA A 114 8.75 -13.59 2.72
CA ALA A 114 7.65 -13.30 3.62
C ALA A 114 6.85 -14.58 3.94
N GLN A 115 6.57 -15.41 2.94
CA GLN A 115 5.88 -16.69 3.14
C GLN A 115 6.67 -17.65 4.05
N GLN A 116 8.01 -17.67 3.93
CA GLN A 116 8.90 -18.50 4.76
C GLN A 116 8.81 -18.18 6.25
N GLU A 117 8.34 -17.00 6.63
CA GLU A 117 8.18 -16.59 8.02
C GLU A 117 6.88 -17.14 8.66
N LEU A 118 5.87 -17.51 7.87
CA LEU A 118 4.55 -17.93 8.37
C LEU A 118 4.59 -19.10 9.38
N PRO A 119 5.41 -20.16 9.21
CA PRO A 119 5.49 -21.24 10.19
C PRO A 119 5.88 -20.78 11.60
N ARG A 120 6.56 -19.63 11.74
CA ARG A 120 6.95 -19.06 13.04
C ARG A 120 5.74 -18.57 13.84
N LEU A 121 4.59 -18.36 13.18
CA LEU A 121 3.34 -18.02 13.85
C LEU A 121 2.71 -19.23 14.56
N GLY A 122 3.09 -20.46 14.19
CA GLY A 122 2.66 -21.68 14.89
C GLY A 122 1.22 -22.11 14.61
N ASP A 123 0.58 -21.50 13.62
CA ASP A 123 -0.78 -21.83 13.18
C ASP A 123 -0.80 -21.94 11.65
N VAL A 124 -1.37 -23.04 11.15
CA VAL A 124 -1.45 -23.35 9.72
C VAL A 124 -2.40 -22.40 8.97
N ALA A 125 -3.39 -21.81 9.65
CA ALA A 125 -4.31 -20.84 9.07
C ALA A 125 -3.60 -19.57 8.58
N ALA A 126 -2.38 -19.30 9.08
CA ALA A 126 -1.55 -18.21 8.58
C ALA A 126 -1.26 -18.31 7.06
N PHE A 127 -1.12 -19.53 6.53
CA PHE A 127 -0.92 -19.74 5.08
C PHE A 127 -2.17 -19.44 4.27
N GLU A 128 -3.35 -19.79 4.77
CA GLU A 128 -4.63 -19.51 4.12
C GLU A 128 -4.86 -17.99 4.07
N ILE A 129 -4.73 -17.31 5.22
CA ILE A 129 -4.85 -15.84 5.33
C ILE A 129 -3.86 -15.15 4.39
N PHE A 130 -2.58 -15.57 4.39
CA PHE A 130 -1.55 -15.01 3.52
C PHE A 130 -1.91 -15.16 2.04
N THR A 131 -2.34 -16.36 1.64
CA THR A 131 -2.67 -16.67 0.24
C THR A 131 -3.90 -15.88 -0.21
N GLU A 132 -4.96 -15.87 0.60
CA GLU A 132 -6.20 -15.15 0.29
C GLU A 132 -5.95 -13.65 0.12
N GLU A 133 -5.26 -13.01 1.06
CA GLU A 133 -5.03 -11.56 1.00
C GLU A 133 -4.06 -11.17 -0.13
N LEU A 134 -3.09 -12.02 -0.48
CA LEU A 134 -2.27 -11.79 -1.67
C LEU A 134 -3.08 -11.91 -2.96
N LEU A 135 -4.02 -12.86 -3.04
CA LEU A 135 -4.92 -12.95 -4.18
C LEU A 135 -5.81 -11.70 -4.28
N GLN A 136 -6.32 -11.18 -3.16
CA GLN A 136 -7.07 -9.92 -3.16
C GLN A 136 -6.19 -8.75 -3.61
N LEU A 137 -4.97 -8.62 -3.10
CA LEU A 137 -4.03 -7.59 -3.52
C LEU A 137 -3.82 -7.60 -5.04
N HIS A 138 -3.59 -8.77 -5.64
CA HIS A 138 -3.40 -8.91 -7.08
C HIS A 138 -4.68 -8.67 -7.88
N ARG A 139 -5.87 -9.02 -7.37
CA ARG A 139 -7.15 -8.67 -8.00
C ARG A 139 -7.34 -7.15 -8.05
N GLY A 140 -7.03 -6.46 -6.96
CA GLY A 140 -7.07 -5.00 -6.91
C GLY A 140 -6.10 -4.38 -7.91
N GLN A 141 -4.81 -4.75 -7.83
CA GLN A 141 -3.79 -4.25 -8.76
C GLN A 141 -4.11 -4.54 -10.23
N GLY A 142 -4.63 -5.74 -10.52
CA GLY A 142 -5.01 -6.13 -11.87
C GLY A 142 -6.11 -5.26 -12.47
N MET A 143 -7.12 -4.89 -11.68
CA MET A 143 -8.19 -4.00 -12.14
C MET A 143 -7.71 -2.56 -12.32
N ASP A 144 -6.84 -2.06 -11.43
CA ASP A 144 -6.22 -0.74 -11.53
C ASP A 144 -5.44 -0.60 -12.85
N ILE A 145 -4.57 -1.58 -13.14
CA ILE A 145 -3.81 -1.68 -14.39
C ILE A 145 -4.74 -1.81 -15.59
N TYR A 146 -5.75 -2.69 -15.52
CA TYR A 146 -6.67 -2.94 -16.63
C TYR A 146 -7.41 -1.65 -17.03
N TRP A 147 -7.98 -0.93 -16.07
CA TRP A 147 -8.71 0.31 -16.37
C TRP A 147 -7.81 1.35 -17.01
N ARG A 148 -6.62 1.56 -16.44
CA ARG A 148 -5.59 2.46 -16.98
C ARG A 148 -5.21 2.11 -18.42
N ASP A 149 -4.86 0.84 -18.68
CA ASP A 149 -4.32 0.41 -19.96
C ASP A 149 -5.42 0.26 -21.04
N ALA A 150 -6.65 -0.11 -20.64
CA ALA A 150 -7.82 -0.13 -21.51
C ALA A 150 -8.44 1.27 -21.72
N SER A 151 -8.00 2.28 -20.95
CA SER A 151 -8.58 3.63 -20.92
C SER A 151 -10.09 3.62 -20.59
N THR A 152 -10.50 2.73 -19.69
CA THR A 152 -11.89 2.57 -19.26
C THR A 152 -12.04 3.13 -17.85
N CYS A 153 -12.71 4.27 -17.73
CA CYS A 153 -12.95 4.89 -16.41
C CYS A 153 -13.93 4.03 -15.59
N PRO A 154 -13.54 3.56 -14.39
CA PRO A 154 -14.45 2.83 -13.51
C PRO A 154 -15.54 3.74 -12.92
N THR A 155 -16.52 3.13 -12.27
CA THR A 155 -17.43 3.78 -11.31
C THR A 155 -16.73 3.99 -9.96
N GLU A 156 -17.29 4.83 -9.09
CA GLU A 156 -16.76 4.99 -7.73
C GLU A 156 -16.87 3.70 -6.91
N GLU A 157 -17.96 2.93 -7.06
CA GLU A 157 -18.16 1.65 -6.37
C GLU A 157 -17.11 0.60 -6.77
N GLU A 158 -16.82 0.51 -8.07
CA GLU A 158 -15.75 -0.34 -8.59
C GLU A 158 -14.38 0.12 -8.06
N TYR A 159 -14.12 1.43 -8.03
CA TYR A 159 -12.91 1.98 -7.44
C TYR A 159 -12.78 1.60 -5.95
N PHE A 160 -13.82 1.75 -5.13
CA PHE A 160 -13.77 1.36 -3.73
C PHE A 160 -13.51 -0.14 -3.54
N THR A 161 -14.10 -0.97 -4.40
CA THR A 161 -13.83 -2.42 -4.40
C THR A 161 -12.37 -2.71 -4.75
N MET A 162 -11.84 -2.06 -5.78
CA MET A 162 -10.43 -2.18 -6.19
C MET A 162 -9.49 -1.75 -5.06
N VAL A 163 -9.74 -0.60 -4.43
CA VAL A 163 -8.92 -0.05 -3.35
C VAL A 163 -8.95 -0.95 -2.11
N SER A 164 -10.13 -1.44 -1.74
CA SER A 164 -10.26 -2.42 -0.65
C SER A 164 -9.40 -3.64 -0.93
N ASN A 165 -9.31 -4.09 -2.18
CA ASN A 165 -8.46 -5.21 -2.56
C ASN A 165 -6.96 -4.85 -2.58
N LYS A 166 -6.54 -3.80 -3.29
CA LYS A 166 -5.13 -3.38 -3.48
C LYS A 166 -4.49 -2.87 -2.18
N THR A 167 -5.05 -1.83 -1.59
CA THR A 167 -4.47 -1.14 -0.43
C THR A 167 -4.98 -1.76 0.87
N GLY A 168 -6.26 -2.11 0.92
CA GLY A 168 -6.85 -2.80 2.07
C GLY A 168 -6.30 -4.22 2.28
N GLY A 169 -5.91 -4.95 1.21
CA GLY A 169 -5.42 -6.32 1.31
C GLY A 169 -4.20 -6.49 2.21
N LEU A 170 -3.19 -5.61 2.09
CA LEU A 170 -1.99 -5.71 2.92
C LEU A 170 -2.26 -5.31 4.38
N PHE A 171 -3.17 -4.35 4.62
CA PHE A 171 -3.58 -3.99 5.97
C PHE A 171 -4.43 -5.09 6.63
N ARG A 172 -5.36 -5.69 5.87
CA ARG A 172 -6.14 -6.85 6.31
C ARG A 172 -5.25 -8.04 6.63
N LEU A 173 -4.24 -8.31 5.80
CA LEU A 173 -3.27 -9.37 6.08
C LEU A 173 -2.59 -9.15 7.43
N ALA A 174 -2.11 -7.92 7.69
CA ALA A 174 -1.48 -7.59 8.96
C ALA A 174 -2.43 -7.89 10.14
N VAL A 175 -3.64 -7.35 10.09
CA VAL A 175 -4.60 -7.46 11.21
C VAL A 175 -5.14 -8.87 11.37
N LYS A 176 -5.43 -9.61 10.29
CA LYS A 176 -5.85 -11.02 10.36
C LYS A 176 -4.76 -11.91 10.98
N LEU A 177 -3.49 -11.71 10.60
CA LEU A 177 -2.38 -12.44 11.23
C LEU A 177 -2.21 -12.07 12.71
N MET A 178 -2.46 -10.80 13.08
CA MET A 178 -2.46 -10.40 14.49
C MET A 178 -3.65 -11.00 15.25
N GLN A 179 -4.85 -11.01 14.68
CA GLN A 179 -6.04 -11.66 15.27
C GLN A 179 -5.79 -13.15 15.49
N LEU A 180 -5.14 -13.84 14.55
CA LEU A 180 -4.74 -15.24 14.69
C LEU A 180 -3.81 -15.48 15.89
N ALA A 181 -2.99 -14.49 16.23
CA ALA A 181 -2.06 -14.52 17.37
C ALA A 181 -2.62 -13.86 18.65
N SER A 182 -3.91 -13.52 18.66
CA SER A 182 -4.59 -12.80 19.75
C SER A 182 -5.65 -13.69 20.40
N GLU A 183 -5.98 -13.40 21.66
CA GLU A 183 -7.15 -13.98 22.35
C GLU A 183 -8.43 -13.16 22.11
N SER A 184 -8.35 -12.03 21.40
CA SER A 184 -9.50 -11.16 21.10
C SER A 184 -10.47 -11.84 20.13
N ASP A 185 -11.77 -11.82 20.46
CA ASP A 185 -12.87 -12.33 19.63
C ASP A 185 -13.46 -11.28 18.68
N LYS A 186 -13.09 -10.01 18.85
CA LYS A 186 -13.55 -8.90 18.00
C LYS A 186 -13.03 -9.02 16.57
N ASP A 187 -13.89 -8.64 15.62
CA ASP A 187 -13.51 -8.50 14.21
C ASP A 187 -13.08 -7.07 13.89
N TYR A 188 -11.81 -6.91 13.52
CA TYR A 188 -11.21 -5.63 13.15
C TYR A 188 -11.17 -5.42 11.63
N VAL A 189 -11.52 -6.42 10.82
CA VAL A 189 -11.45 -6.37 9.36
C VAL A 189 -12.32 -5.24 8.76
N PRO A 190 -13.56 -4.99 9.21
CA PRO A 190 -14.37 -3.89 8.70
C PRO A 190 -13.71 -2.52 8.87
N LEU A 191 -13.15 -2.26 10.07
CA LEU A 191 -12.42 -1.03 10.36
C LEU A 191 -11.22 -0.88 9.42
N VAL A 192 -10.41 -1.92 9.29
CA VAL A 192 -9.21 -1.92 8.45
C VAL A 192 -9.54 -1.65 6.97
N ASN A 193 -10.66 -2.17 6.47
CA ASN A 193 -11.11 -1.90 5.10
C ASN A 193 -11.37 -0.41 4.88
N ILE A 194 -12.10 0.23 5.80
CA ILE A 194 -12.38 1.66 5.72
C ILE A 194 -11.09 2.48 5.81
N LEU A 195 -10.20 2.14 6.74
CA LEU A 195 -8.90 2.84 6.86
C LEU A 195 -8.07 2.72 5.57
N GLY A 196 -8.11 1.57 4.91
CA GLY A 196 -7.47 1.36 3.61
C GLY A 196 -8.05 2.26 2.51
N VAL A 197 -9.38 2.43 2.47
CA VAL A 197 -10.06 3.33 1.53
C VAL A 197 -9.70 4.80 1.81
N ILE A 198 -9.77 5.23 3.07
CA ILE A 198 -9.39 6.60 3.47
C ILE A 198 -7.94 6.88 3.06
N PHE A 199 -7.03 5.94 3.35
CA PHE A 199 -5.61 6.09 3.02
C PHE A 199 -5.39 6.28 1.52
N GLN A 200 -6.08 5.51 0.67
CA GLN A 200 -5.91 5.61 -0.78
C GLN A 200 -6.53 6.88 -1.36
N ILE A 201 -7.76 7.24 -0.97
CA ILE A 201 -8.40 8.49 -1.44
C ILE A 201 -7.53 9.69 -1.08
N ARG A 202 -6.91 9.68 0.11
CA ARG A 202 -5.97 10.72 0.51
C ARG A 202 -4.69 10.71 -0.33
N ASP A 203 -4.09 9.54 -0.61
CA ASP A 203 -2.90 9.48 -1.47
C ASP A 203 -3.18 10.05 -2.87
N ASP A 204 -4.31 9.66 -3.45
CA ASP A 204 -4.81 10.15 -4.73
C ASP A 204 -5.07 11.68 -4.72
N TYR A 205 -5.69 12.20 -3.66
CA TYR A 205 -5.90 13.64 -3.49
C TYR A 205 -4.57 14.41 -3.38
N LEU A 206 -3.64 13.93 -2.54
CA LEU A 206 -2.35 14.59 -2.31
C LEU A 206 -1.43 14.51 -3.53
N ASN A 207 -1.57 13.49 -4.38
CA ASN A 207 -0.83 13.38 -5.66
C ASN A 207 -1.05 14.61 -6.55
N LEU A 208 -2.27 15.15 -6.56
CA LEU A 208 -2.67 16.27 -7.42
C LEU A 208 -2.58 17.64 -6.73
N GLN A 209 -2.71 17.71 -5.39
CA GLN A 209 -2.79 18.97 -4.64
C GLN A 209 -1.52 19.33 -3.85
N SER A 210 -0.64 18.38 -3.52
CA SER A 210 0.45 18.64 -2.56
C SER A 210 1.79 18.92 -3.23
N GLY A 211 2.31 20.13 -3.05
CA GLY A 211 3.69 20.48 -3.44
C GLY A 211 4.77 19.63 -2.76
N LYS A 212 4.50 19.07 -1.56
CA LYS A 212 5.41 18.12 -0.89
C LYS A 212 5.40 16.75 -1.57
N TYR A 213 4.25 16.27 -2.02
CA TYR A 213 4.16 15.04 -2.81
C TYR A 213 4.85 15.20 -4.16
N ALA A 214 4.67 16.37 -4.79
CA ALA A 214 5.37 16.71 -6.02
C ALA A 214 6.91 16.58 -5.90
N LYS A 215 7.49 16.86 -4.72
CA LYS A 215 8.93 16.66 -4.47
C LYS A 215 9.34 15.20 -4.31
N ASN A 216 8.46 14.33 -3.83
CA ASN A 216 8.78 12.93 -3.53
C ASN A 216 8.54 11.98 -4.71
N LYS A 217 7.53 12.27 -5.52
CA LYS A 217 7.01 11.43 -6.62
C LYS A 217 7.06 12.14 -7.99
N GLY A 218 7.05 13.47 -8.00
CA GLY A 218 6.81 14.29 -9.20
C GLY A 218 5.41 14.91 -9.16
N PHE A 219 5.24 16.08 -9.78
CA PHE A 219 3.94 16.75 -9.85
C PHE A 219 2.97 15.96 -10.75
N GLY A 220 1.78 15.63 -10.23
CA GLY A 220 0.73 14.91 -10.97
C GLY A 220 1.22 13.60 -11.56
N GLU A 221 1.84 12.75 -10.74
CA GLU A 221 2.34 11.44 -11.21
C GLU A 221 1.17 10.57 -11.70
N ASP A 222 0.00 10.63 -11.06
CA ASP A 222 -1.19 9.88 -11.49
C ASP A 222 -1.60 10.24 -12.94
N LEU A 223 -1.42 11.50 -13.34
CA LEU A 223 -1.68 11.96 -14.72
C LEU A 223 -0.64 11.41 -15.71
N THR A 224 0.61 11.23 -15.25
CA THR A 224 1.69 10.64 -16.06
C THR A 224 1.48 9.14 -16.22
N GLU A 225 1.04 8.48 -15.15
CA GLU A 225 0.68 7.07 -15.17
C GLU A 225 -0.54 6.81 -16.06
N GLY A 226 -1.47 7.78 -16.12
CA GLY A 226 -2.78 7.63 -16.74
C GLY A 226 -3.79 6.95 -15.80
N LYS A 227 -3.53 6.99 -14.48
CA LYS A 227 -4.31 6.33 -13.45
C LYS A 227 -5.68 6.99 -13.30
N PHE A 228 -6.71 6.17 -13.09
CA PHE A 228 -8.04 6.64 -12.70
C PHE A 228 -8.11 6.78 -11.17
N SER A 229 -7.48 7.82 -10.64
CA SER A 229 -7.55 8.13 -9.21
C SER A 229 -8.91 8.73 -8.81
N PHE A 230 -9.26 8.70 -7.52
CA PHE A 230 -10.58 9.15 -7.04
C PHE A 230 -11.05 10.52 -7.57
N PRO A 231 -10.26 11.63 -7.48
CA PRO A 231 -10.68 12.92 -8.04
C PRO A 231 -10.84 12.91 -9.56
N ILE A 232 -10.06 12.08 -10.26
CA ILE A 232 -10.09 11.94 -11.72
C ILE A 232 -11.37 11.22 -12.15
N ILE A 233 -11.72 10.12 -11.47
CA ILE A 233 -12.97 9.37 -11.72
C ILE A 233 -14.16 10.31 -11.57
N HIS A 234 -14.25 11.03 -10.44
CA HIS A 234 -15.35 11.97 -10.21
C HIS A 234 -15.39 13.04 -11.31
N SER A 235 -14.24 13.62 -11.70
CA SER A 235 -14.18 14.66 -12.73
C SER A 235 -14.73 14.17 -14.07
N ILE A 236 -14.25 13.01 -14.55
CA ILE A 236 -14.69 12.40 -15.81
C ILE A 236 -16.19 12.09 -15.78
N ARG A 237 -16.69 11.51 -14.68
CA ARG A 237 -18.08 11.08 -14.57
C ARG A 237 -19.06 12.24 -14.34
N SER A 238 -18.60 13.33 -13.73
CA SER A 238 -19.42 14.54 -13.53
C SER A 238 -19.73 15.28 -14.82
N ASN A 239 -18.88 15.12 -15.86
CA ASN A 239 -19.10 15.71 -17.18
C ASN A 239 -18.70 14.74 -18.31
N PRO A 240 -19.49 13.68 -18.59
CA PRO A 240 -19.12 12.63 -19.53
C PRO A 240 -18.96 13.08 -20.99
N ALA A 241 -19.54 14.23 -21.35
CA ALA A 241 -19.42 14.81 -22.69
C ALA A 241 -18.05 15.42 -22.93
N ASN A 242 -17.31 15.77 -21.86
CA ASN A 242 -15.99 16.34 -21.97
C ASN A 242 -14.91 15.24 -21.94
N ILE A 243 -14.27 15.02 -23.08
CA ILE A 243 -13.24 13.99 -23.27
C ILE A 243 -11.81 14.47 -22.97
N GLN A 244 -11.61 15.74 -22.57
CA GLN A 244 -10.28 16.35 -22.41
C GLN A 244 -9.45 15.60 -21.38
N LEU A 245 -9.98 15.39 -20.18
CA LEU A 245 -9.25 14.72 -19.09
C LEU A 245 -8.90 13.28 -19.47
N SER A 246 -9.85 12.49 -19.98
CA SER A 246 -9.59 11.13 -20.47
C SER A 246 -8.54 11.09 -21.59
N SER A 247 -8.53 12.10 -22.47
CA SER A 247 -7.52 12.21 -23.53
C SER A 247 -6.13 12.52 -22.96
N ILE A 248 -6.04 13.35 -21.93
CA ILE A 248 -4.77 13.67 -21.24
C ILE A 248 -4.21 12.41 -20.55
N LEU A 249 -5.04 11.66 -19.84
CA LEU A 249 -4.61 10.41 -19.18
C LEU A 249 -4.06 9.41 -20.19
N LYS A 250 -4.74 9.25 -21.33
CA LYS A 250 -4.30 8.34 -22.39
C LYS A 250 -2.93 8.72 -22.97
N GLN A 251 -2.58 10.01 -22.96
CA GLN A 251 -1.28 10.48 -23.44
C GLN A 251 -0.13 10.18 -22.48
N ARG A 252 -0.40 9.89 -21.19
CA ARG A 252 0.65 9.67 -20.17
C ARG A 252 1.69 10.78 -20.15
N THR A 253 1.20 12.01 -20.20
CA THR A 253 2.03 13.19 -20.45
C THR A 253 3.00 13.45 -19.30
N THR A 254 4.21 13.88 -19.65
CA THR A 254 5.20 14.42 -18.70
C THR A 254 5.23 15.95 -18.69
N ASP A 255 4.47 16.58 -19.60
CA ASP A 255 4.39 18.04 -19.74
C ASP A 255 3.67 18.68 -18.55
N ILE A 256 4.32 19.66 -17.93
CA ILE A 256 3.83 20.32 -16.71
C ILE A 256 2.61 21.19 -17.00
N ASP A 257 2.57 21.87 -18.15
CA ASP A 257 1.47 22.77 -18.50
C ASP A 257 0.20 21.95 -18.77
N VAL A 258 0.33 20.79 -19.43
CA VAL A 258 -0.80 19.86 -19.62
C VAL A 258 -1.32 19.34 -18.28
N LYS A 259 -0.42 19.02 -17.33
CA LYS A 259 -0.80 18.59 -15.99
C LYS A 259 -1.51 19.69 -15.20
N LEU A 260 -1.00 20.92 -15.24
CA LEU A 260 -1.63 22.07 -14.60
C LEU A 260 -3.02 22.33 -15.16
N PHE A 261 -3.18 22.24 -16.48
CA PHE A 261 -4.50 22.31 -17.13
C PHE A 261 -5.45 21.22 -16.62
N ALA A 262 -4.99 19.97 -16.56
CA ALA A 262 -5.80 18.86 -16.07
C ALA A 262 -6.22 19.05 -14.60
N VAL A 263 -5.30 19.47 -13.73
CA VAL A 263 -5.60 19.76 -12.31
C VAL A 263 -6.62 20.89 -12.17
N GLY A 264 -6.48 21.98 -12.94
CA GLY A 264 -7.45 23.07 -12.96
C GLY A 264 -8.83 22.62 -13.45
N TYR A 265 -8.89 21.72 -14.44
CA TYR A 265 -10.15 21.13 -14.88
C TYR A 265 -10.80 20.26 -13.79
N ILE A 266 -10.03 19.39 -13.12
CA ILE A 266 -10.49 18.56 -11.98
C ILE A 266 -11.04 19.42 -10.84
N GLU A 267 -10.39 20.57 -10.57
CA GLU A 267 -10.88 21.53 -9.59
C GLU A 267 -12.22 22.17 -10.03
N SER A 268 -12.33 22.56 -11.30
CA SER A 268 -13.55 23.17 -11.85
C SER A 268 -14.77 22.25 -11.81
N THR A 269 -14.58 20.93 -11.80
CA THR A 269 -15.65 19.94 -11.63
C THR A 269 -16.02 19.68 -10.17
N GLY A 270 -15.42 20.40 -9.21
CA GLY A 270 -15.65 20.22 -7.77
C GLY A 270 -15.10 18.91 -7.22
N SER A 271 -14.20 18.23 -7.94
CA SER A 271 -13.74 16.89 -7.57
C SER A 271 -12.90 16.88 -6.29
N PHE A 272 -12.13 17.94 -6.03
CA PHE A 272 -11.38 18.07 -4.78
C PHE A 272 -12.31 18.22 -3.58
N GLU A 273 -13.43 18.93 -3.72
CA GLU A 273 -14.43 18.98 -2.64
C GLU A 273 -15.19 17.68 -2.47
N HIS A 274 -15.45 16.97 -3.56
CA HIS A 274 -16.00 15.62 -3.48
C HIS A 274 -15.07 14.70 -2.68
N CYS A 275 -13.75 14.73 -2.94
CA CYS A 275 -12.76 13.97 -2.17
C CYS A 275 -12.79 14.32 -0.68
N ARG A 276 -12.79 15.62 -0.35
CA ARG A 276 -12.85 16.11 1.03
C ARG A 276 -14.09 15.61 1.77
N ARG A 277 -15.28 15.77 1.18
CA ARG A 277 -16.53 15.28 1.77
C ARG A 277 -16.50 13.77 2.00
N LYS A 278 -16.04 12.99 1.01
CA LYS A 278 -15.94 11.53 1.14
C LYS A 278 -14.98 11.12 2.26
N LEU A 279 -13.84 11.80 2.40
CA LEU A 279 -12.90 11.56 3.50
C LEU A 279 -13.53 11.84 4.87
N VAL A 280 -14.32 12.92 5.01
CA VAL A 280 -15.04 13.23 6.26
C VAL A 280 -16.06 12.14 6.59
N GLU A 281 -16.88 11.73 5.61
CA GLU A 281 -17.88 10.66 5.77
C GLU A 281 -17.23 9.35 6.25
N LEU A 282 -16.20 8.88 5.55
CA LEU A 282 -15.49 7.64 5.89
C LEU A 282 -14.77 7.73 7.23
N THR A 283 -14.25 8.90 7.59
CA THR A 283 -13.61 9.13 8.89
C THR A 283 -14.62 9.02 10.02
N ALA A 284 -15.81 9.61 9.86
CA ALA A 284 -16.88 9.50 10.85
C ALA A 284 -17.32 8.04 11.03
N GLU A 285 -17.42 7.28 9.93
CA GLU A 285 -17.71 5.85 9.96
C GLU A 285 -16.62 5.06 10.68
N ALA A 286 -15.34 5.33 10.38
CA ALA A 286 -14.20 4.71 11.06
C ALA A 286 -14.21 5.01 12.57
N ARG A 287 -14.51 6.25 12.99
CA ARG A 287 -14.64 6.63 14.40
C ARG A 287 -15.75 5.84 15.09
N ALA A 288 -16.93 5.73 14.48
CA ALA A 288 -18.04 4.97 15.05
C ALA A 288 -17.71 3.47 15.20
N MET A 289 -17.00 2.87 14.23
CA MET A 289 -16.52 1.48 14.33
C MET A 289 -15.51 1.33 15.46
N MET A 290 -14.56 2.26 15.55
CA MET A 290 -13.58 2.25 16.63
C MET A 290 -14.23 2.44 18.01
N GLU A 291 -15.26 3.27 18.15
CA GLU A 291 -16.05 3.41 19.39
C GLU A 291 -16.78 2.12 19.79
N THR A 292 -17.15 1.29 18.81
CA THR A 292 -17.77 -0.02 19.09
C THR A 292 -16.71 -1.05 19.52
N ILE A 293 -15.50 -0.95 18.97
CA ILE A 293 -14.35 -1.78 19.33
C ILE A 293 -13.77 -1.36 20.69
N ALA A 294 -13.73 -0.06 20.96
CA ALA A 294 -13.37 0.52 22.24
C ALA A 294 -14.50 0.22 23.23
N ASN A 295 -14.25 -0.50 24.32
CA ASN A 295 -15.29 -0.68 25.35
C ASN A 295 -15.45 0.59 26.22
N GLY A 296 -15.29 1.79 25.63
CA GLY A 296 -15.34 3.09 26.32
C GLY A 296 -14.18 3.38 27.28
N ARG A 297 -13.01 2.74 27.13
CA ARG A 297 -11.83 3.02 27.97
C ARG A 297 -11.02 4.19 27.41
N SER A 298 -10.44 5.01 28.29
CA SER A 298 -9.62 6.18 27.89
C SER A 298 -8.42 5.80 27.02
N GLU A 299 -7.79 4.65 27.29
CA GLU A 299 -6.69 4.10 26.49
C GLU A 299 -7.11 3.82 25.05
N ASP A 300 -8.38 3.49 24.80
CA ASP A 300 -8.89 3.22 23.46
C ASP A 300 -9.01 4.52 22.64
N ILE A 301 -9.30 5.67 23.27
CA ILE A 301 -9.43 6.97 22.59
C ILE A 301 -8.09 7.46 22.05
N GLU A 302 -7.01 7.32 22.83
CA GLU A 302 -5.65 7.70 22.38
C GLU A 302 -5.19 6.86 21.19
N VAL A 303 -5.57 5.57 21.15
CA VAL A 303 -5.29 4.68 20.01
C VAL A 303 -6.02 5.16 18.75
N MET A 304 -7.29 5.55 18.90
CA MET A 304 -8.13 6.02 17.80
C MET A 304 -7.55 7.27 17.15
N ASP A 305 -7.23 8.28 17.96
CA ASP A 305 -6.67 9.52 17.46
C ASP A 305 -5.29 9.28 16.82
N HIS A 306 -4.46 8.39 17.40
CA HIS A 306 -3.20 8.03 16.78
C HIS A 306 -3.37 7.38 15.40
N ILE A 307 -4.33 6.46 15.23
CA ILE A 307 -4.61 5.82 13.94
C ILE A 307 -5.07 6.86 12.91
N LEU A 308 -5.94 7.78 13.30
CA LEU A 308 -6.48 8.80 12.40
C LEU A 308 -5.44 9.87 12.03
N ASP A 309 -4.60 10.29 12.99
CA ASP A 309 -3.48 11.21 12.77
C ASP A 309 -2.44 10.63 11.82
N MET A 310 -2.17 9.33 11.93
CA MET A 310 -1.27 8.64 11.00
C MET A 310 -1.80 8.61 9.57
N ILE A 311 -3.10 8.42 9.43
CA ILE A 311 -3.79 8.52 8.14
C ILE A 311 -3.85 9.98 7.69
N GLY A 312 -3.66 10.95 8.59
CA GLY A 312 -3.23 12.32 8.32
C GLY A 312 -4.32 13.19 7.72
N LEU A 313 -5.50 13.12 8.31
CA LEU A 313 -6.68 13.91 7.95
C LEU A 313 -6.48 15.41 8.17
N GLU A 314 -5.68 15.80 9.18
CA GLU A 314 -5.29 17.21 9.43
C GLU A 314 -4.58 17.85 8.22
N ALA A 315 -3.84 17.06 7.43
CA ALA A 315 -3.09 17.56 6.28
C ALA A 315 -3.97 17.92 5.06
N CYS A 316 -5.26 17.59 5.09
CA CYS A 316 -6.21 17.90 4.02
C CYS A 316 -6.94 19.24 4.23
N GLY A 317 -6.63 19.98 5.30
CA GLY A 317 -7.35 21.22 5.66
C GLY A 317 -8.81 20.95 6.04
N LEU A 318 -9.08 19.75 6.57
CA LEU A 318 -10.38 19.33 7.08
C LEU A 318 -10.45 19.67 8.57
N GLU A 319 -10.57 20.96 8.89
CA GLU A 319 -11.10 21.44 10.18
C GLU A 319 -12.58 21.85 10.00
#